data_AF-A0A357AFC3-F1
#
_entry.id   AF-A0A357AFC3-F1
#
_cell.length_a   1.000
_cell.length_b   1.000
_cell.length_c   1.000
_cell.angle_alpha   90.00
_cell.angle_beta   90.00
_cell.angle_gamma   90.00
#
_symmetry.space_group_name_H-M   'P 1'
#
loop_
_entity.id
_entity.type
_entity.pdbx_description
1 polymer ?
#
loop_
_entity_poly.entity_id
_entity_poly.type
_entity_poly.pdbx_seq_one_letter_code
_entity_poly.pdbx_strand_id
1 'polypeptide(L)'
;MFRQFFGMKFNPFDKELETGMFYPSADLRELNSRLKYLLENRGIFLLVGEPGSGKTSAIRKFADSLGTTIYKLCYFSLTTLTVADFYDALAFMLGEEPQYRKIDKFRQIQKSIMNLYYDQKILPVIIIDEIHMASTAVLDDLRMLFNFKMDSANPFVLILAGQPLIRNKLALNMCLPLKQRIGLKYSMQGLTEQETVEYLKTRMQLAGTVNEIFTPESALAIHTSSQGFPRNINNLATHSLMYAAGAGKQIIDAEIVYQAGMELAL
;
A
#
# COMPACT_ATOMS: atom_id res chain seq x y z
N MET A 1 -23.91 8.19 -15.43
CA MET A 1 -25.28 7.66 -15.56
C MET A 1 -25.81 7.11 -14.24
N PHE A 2 -25.18 6.10 -13.63
CA PHE A 2 -25.65 5.53 -12.35
C PHE A 2 -25.62 6.51 -11.16
N ARG A 3 -24.68 7.47 -11.13
CA ARG A 3 -24.60 8.48 -10.05
C ARG A 3 -25.90 9.27 -9.89
N GLN A 4 -26.48 9.75 -10.99
CA GLN A 4 -27.75 10.50 -10.97
C GLN A 4 -28.92 9.58 -10.60
N PHE A 5 -28.93 8.35 -11.12
CA PHE A 5 -29.98 7.37 -10.85
C PHE A 5 -30.14 7.03 -9.37
N PHE A 6 -29.01 6.91 -8.64
CA PHE A 6 -29.00 6.64 -7.19
C PHE A 6 -28.85 7.92 -6.33
N GLY A 7 -28.88 9.12 -6.92
CA GLY A 7 -28.75 10.37 -6.18
C GLY A 7 -27.38 10.62 -5.51
N MET A 8 -26.31 10.05 -6.05
CA MET A 8 -24.95 10.17 -5.52
C MET A 8 -24.25 11.46 -5.96
N LYS A 9 -23.53 12.10 -5.04
CA LYS A 9 -22.71 13.29 -5.31
C LYS A 9 -21.44 12.97 -6.12
N PHE A 10 -20.83 11.82 -5.87
CA PHE A 10 -19.63 11.33 -6.56
C PHE A 10 -19.65 9.80 -6.63
N ASN A 11 -18.69 9.17 -7.32
CA ASN A 11 -18.56 7.71 -7.30
C ASN A 11 -17.88 7.29 -5.98
N PRO A 12 -18.59 6.62 -5.05
CA PRO A 12 -18.01 6.25 -3.79
C PRO A 12 -16.89 5.22 -3.92
N PHE A 13 -16.84 4.44 -5.01
CA PHE A 13 -15.87 3.35 -5.22
C PHE A 13 -14.66 3.73 -6.08
N ASP A 14 -14.49 5.02 -6.36
CA ASP A 14 -13.36 5.51 -7.13
C ASP A 14 -12.01 5.22 -6.46
N LYS A 15 -10.91 5.35 -7.20
CA LYS A 15 -9.54 5.23 -6.68
C LYS A 15 -9.07 6.51 -5.98
N GLU A 16 -9.61 7.65 -6.39
CA GLU A 16 -9.08 8.98 -6.03
C GLU A 16 -9.52 9.52 -4.66
N LEU A 17 -10.06 8.68 -3.77
CA LEU A 17 -10.50 9.21 -2.48
C LEU A 17 -9.35 9.71 -1.61
N GLU A 18 -9.68 10.76 -0.88
CA GLU A 18 -8.85 11.31 0.16
C GLU A 18 -8.63 10.28 1.28
N THR A 19 -7.42 10.26 1.84
CA THR A 19 -7.01 9.28 2.86
C THR A 19 -7.79 9.39 4.17
N GLY A 20 -8.33 10.59 4.46
CA GLY A 20 -9.27 10.83 5.56
C GLY A 20 -10.59 10.08 5.43
N MET A 21 -11.00 9.75 4.21
CA MET A 21 -12.25 9.04 3.91
C MET A 21 -12.10 7.51 3.84
N PHE A 22 -10.91 6.98 4.15
CA PHE A 22 -10.68 5.53 4.12
C PHE A 22 -11.38 4.84 5.28
N TYR A 23 -12.14 3.80 4.96
CA TYR A 23 -12.76 2.91 5.93
C TYR A 23 -11.69 2.31 6.87
N PRO A 24 -11.86 2.40 8.20
CA PRO A 24 -10.88 1.97 9.17
C PRO A 24 -10.98 0.46 9.43
N SER A 25 -10.58 -0.36 8.44
CA SER A 25 -10.54 -1.82 8.58
C SER A 25 -9.57 -2.28 9.67
N ALA A 26 -9.75 -3.50 10.17
CA ALA A 26 -8.85 -4.18 11.08
C ALA A 26 -7.42 -4.20 10.52
N ASP A 27 -7.27 -4.53 9.23
CA ASP A 27 -5.98 -4.49 8.53
C ASP A 27 -5.31 -3.11 8.61
N LEU A 28 -6.08 -2.04 8.37
CA LEU A 28 -5.55 -0.67 8.40
C LEU A 28 -5.21 -0.22 9.82
N ARG A 29 -6.01 -0.60 10.82
CA ARG A 29 -5.74 -0.29 12.24
C ARG A 29 -4.48 -1.00 12.72
N GLU A 30 -4.35 -2.29 12.45
CA GLU A 30 -3.20 -3.10 12.84
C GLU A 30 -1.92 -2.62 12.16
N LEU A 31 -1.99 -2.33 10.85
CA LEU A 31 -0.86 -1.77 10.11
C LEU A 31 -0.44 -0.41 10.68
N ASN A 32 -1.38 0.49 10.97
CA ASN A 32 -1.07 1.79 11.57
C ASN A 32 -0.38 1.66 12.94
N SER A 33 -0.82 0.72 13.79
CA SER A 33 -0.18 0.45 15.08
C SER A 33 1.28 -0.02 14.90
N ARG A 34 1.52 -0.92 13.94
CA ARG A 34 2.88 -1.40 13.63
C ARG A 34 3.78 -0.32 13.04
N LEU A 35 3.23 0.54 12.18
CA LEU A 35 3.97 1.65 11.58
C LEU A 35 4.35 2.72 12.63
N LYS A 36 3.47 3.00 13.60
CA LYS A 36 3.81 3.87 14.74
C LYS A 36 4.96 3.29 15.56
N TYR A 37 4.88 2.02 15.92
CA TYR A 37 5.96 1.33 16.62
C TYR A 37 7.27 1.33 15.81
N LEU A 38 7.19 1.19 14.47
CA LEU A 38 8.34 1.27 13.58
C LEU A 38 9.00 2.67 13.57
N LEU A 39 8.23 3.76 13.65
CA LEU A 39 8.78 5.11 13.71
C LEU A 39 9.60 5.33 15.00
N GLU A 40 9.17 4.75 16.12
CA GLU A 40 9.85 4.86 17.42
C GLU A 40 11.12 3.98 17.46
N ASN A 41 11.00 2.73 17.02
CA ASN A 41 12.08 1.74 17.17
C ASN A 41 13.06 1.74 15.98
N ARG A 42 12.62 2.24 14.83
CA ARG A 42 13.37 2.35 13.56
C ARG A 42 13.80 0.98 13.01
N GLY A 43 14.22 0.96 11.75
CA GLY A 43 14.66 -0.26 11.07
C GLY A 43 13.78 -0.64 9.88
N ILE A 44 13.72 -1.94 9.59
CA ILE A 44 13.14 -2.47 8.35
C ILE A 44 11.81 -3.17 8.62
N PHE A 45 10.79 -2.77 7.87
CA PHE A 45 9.44 -3.35 7.88
C PHE A 45 9.11 -3.96 6.52
N LEU A 46 8.52 -5.15 6.54
CA LEU A 46 8.00 -5.81 5.33
C LEU A 46 6.48 -5.86 5.37
N LEU A 47 5.84 -5.16 4.43
CA LEU A 47 4.41 -5.21 4.16
C LEU A 47 4.13 -6.13 2.97
N VAL A 48 3.35 -7.16 3.19
CA VAL A 48 2.96 -8.13 2.16
C VAL A 48 1.43 -8.12 1.98
N GLY A 49 0.97 -8.45 0.79
CA GLY A 49 -0.47 -8.64 0.52
C GLY A 49 -0.74 -8.80 -0.95
N GLU A 50 -1.89 -9.38 -1.29
CA GLU A 50 -2.27 -9.60 -2.69
C GLU A 50 -2.51 -8.29 -3.46
N PRO A 51 -2.47 -8.31 -4.81
CA PRO A 51 -2.89 -7.18 -5.62
C PRO A 51 -4.28 -6.70 -5.20
N GLY A 52 -4.43 -5.38 -4.96
CA GLY A 52 -5.73 -4.82 -4.56
C GLY A 52 -6.09 -4.94 -3.08
N SER A 53 -5.24 -5.53 -2.23
CA SER A 53 -5.47 -5.62 -0.78
C SER A 53 -5.39 -4.29 0.00
N GLY A 54 -5.03 -3.18 -0.67
CA GLY A 54 -4.97 -1.86 -0.05
C GLY A 54 -3.60 -1.43 0.50
N LYS A 55 -2.52 -2.18 0.22
CA LYS A 55 -1.14 -1.84 0.65
C LYS A 55 -0.75 -0.39 0.36
N THR A 56 -0.77 0.00 -0.92
CA THR A 56 -0.38 1.35 -1.36
C THR A 56 -1.30 2.42 -0.80
N SER A 57 -2.60 2.14 -0.67
CA SER A 57 -3.55 3.06 -0.03
C SER A 57 -3.21 3.27 1.45
N ALA A 58 -2.90 2.20 2.19
CA ALA A 58 -2.49 2.29 3.59
C ALA A 58 -1.17 3.04 3.76
N ILE A 59 -0.18 2.78 2.89
CA ILE A 59 1.09 3.51 2.81
C ILE A 59 0.86 5.00 2.55
N ARG A 60 -0.04 5.34 1.63
CA ARG A 60 -0.41 6.74 1.35
C ARG A 60 -1.03 7.41 2.57
N LYS A 61 -1.97 6.74 3.26
CA LYS A 61 -2.56 7.27 4.50
C LYS A 61 -1.52 7.47 5.59
N PHE A 62 -0.55 6.56 5.70
CA PHE A 62 0.57 6.70 6.62
C PHE A 62 1.45 7.89 6.23
N ALA A 63 1.84 8.00 4.96
CA ALA A 63 2.61 9.12 4.43
C ALA A 63 1.96 10.48 4.72
N ASP A 64 0.65 10.61 4.48
CA ASP A 64 -0.12 11.84 4.75
C ASP A 64 -0.15 12.20 6.25
N SER A 65 0.06 11.22 7.14
CA SER A 65 0.11 11.44 8.60
C SER A 65 1.48 11.87 9.12
N LEU A 66 2.54 11.80 8.29
CA LEU A 66 3.89 12.16 8.68
C LEU A 66 4.09 13.68 8.60
N GLY A 67 4.50 14.29 9.71
CA GLY A 67 4.90 15.70 9.74
C GLY A 67 6.22 15.93 9.00
N THR A 68 6.21 16.83 8.02
CA THR A 68 7.38 17.15 7.17
C THR A 68 8.54 17.80 7.93
N THR A 69 8.28 18.37 9.11
CA THR A 69 9.31 18.97 9.97
C THR A 69 10.24 17.95 10.58
N ILE A 70 9.74 16.73 10.84
CA ILE A 70 10.48 15.67 11.56
C ILE A 70 10.76 14.45 10.69
N TYR A 71 10.04 14.28 9.57
CA TYR A 71 10.22 13.16 8.66
C TYR A 71 10.55 13.62 7.24
N LYS A 72 11.54 12.99 6.62
CA LYS A 72 11.76 13.07 5.17
C LYS A 72 11.20 11.82 4.51
N LEU A 73 10.03 11.94 3.91
CA LEU A 73 9.39 10.84 3.18
C LEU A 73 10.02 10.68 1.80
N CYS A 74 10.44 9.46 1.48
CA CYS A 74 10.97 9.07 0.19
C CYS A 74 10.17 7.86 -0.32
N TYR A 75 9.38 8.01 -1.39
CA TYR A 75 8.58 6.92 -1.96
C TYR A 75 9.10 6.51 -3.34
N PHE A 76 9.12 5.20 -3.58
CA PHE A 76 9.57 4.62 -4.84
C PHE A 76 8.87 3.30 -5.16
N SER A 77 8.45 3.12 -6.40
CA SER A 77 7.75 1.91 -6.86
C SER A 77 8.38 1.26 -8.10
N LEU A 78 9.38 1.88 -8.73
CA LEU A 78 10.01 1.36 -9.94
C LEU A 78 11.11 0.35 -9.58
N THR A 79 10.74 -0.85 -9.18
CA THR A 79 11.70 -1.83 -8.64
C THR A 79 12.32 -2.77 -9.67
N THR A 80 11.98 -2.64 -10.96
CA THR A 80 12.56 -3.41 -12.08
C THR A 80 13.93 -2.87 -12.54
N LEU A 81 14.56 -2.02 -11.75
CA LEU A 81 15.82 -1.36 -12.07
C LEU A 81 17.03 -2.29 -11.96
N THR A 82 18.09 -1.91 -12.70
CA THR A 82 19.42 -2.45 -12.43
C THR A 82 19.93 -1.94 -11.07
N VAL A 83 20.99 -2.57 -10.56
CA VAL A 83 21.63 -2.09 -9.33
C VAL A 83 22.14 -0.65 -9.50
N ALA A 84 22.67 -0.27 -10.66
CA ALA A 84 23.18 1.08 -10.88
C ALA A 84 22.05 2.13 -10.81
N ASP A 85 20.95 1.87 -11.52
CA ASP A 85 19.80 2.77 -11.55
C ASP A 85 19.10 2.85 -10.19
N PHE A 86 19.09 1.74 -9.43
CA PHE A 86 18.54 1.72 -8.08
C PHE A 86 19.27 2.68 -7.14
N TYR A 87 20.60 2.77 -7.24
CA TYR A 87 21.38 3.74 -6.48
C TYR A 87 21.07 5.17 -6.92
N ASP A 88 20.90 5.41 -8.22
CA ASP A 88 20.54 6.73 -8.73
C ASP A 88 19.16 7.17 -8.22
N ALA A 89 18.17 6.27 -8.29
CA ALA A 89 16.84 6.51 -7.77
C ALA A 89 16.88 6.87 -6.27
N LEU A 90 17.61 6.11 -5.46
CA LEU A 90 17.74 6.41 -4.03
C LEU A 90 18.42 7.75 -3.74
N ALA A 91 19.48 8.10 -4.49
CA ALA A 91 20.14 9.39 -4.35
C ALA A 91 19.16 10.54 -4.70
N PHE A 92 18.45 10.44 -5.82
CA PHE A 92 17.45 11.42 -6.22
C PHE A 92 16.35 11.60 -5.17
N MET A 93 15.83 10.50 -4.60
CA MET A 93 14.81 10.55 -3.53
C MET A 93 15.31 11.27 -2.27
N LEU A 94 16.59 11.14 -1.96
CA LEU A 94 17.23 11.85 -0.85
C LEU A 94 17.54 13.32 -1.18
N GLY A 95 17.23 13.78 -2.39
CA GLY A 95 17.49 15.15 -2.86
C GLY A 95 18.94 15.37 -3.30
N GLU A 96 19.65 14.30 -3.66
CA GLU A 96 21.03 14.33 -4.08
C GLU A 96 21.15 14.16 -5.61
N GLU A 97 22.17 14.76 -6.22
CA GLU A 97 22.56 14.44 -7.59
C GLU A 97 23.50 13.22 -7.59
N PRO A 98 23.17 12.11 -8.29
CA PRO A 98 23.94 10.88 -8.20
C PRO A 98 25.37 11.02 -8.74
N GLN A 99 26.32 10.55 -7.95
CA GLN A 99 27.72 10.42 -8.38
C GLN A 99 27.88 9.36 -9.48
N TYR A 100 28.98 9.40 -10.25
CA TYR A 100 29.14 8.45 -11.38
C TYR A 100 29.45 7.02 -10.93
N ARG A 101 30.36 6.84 -9.96
CA ARG A 101 30.83 5.51 -9.53
C ARG A 101 29.94 4.96 -8.42
N LYS A 102 29.65 3.65 -8.45
CA LYS A 102 28.83 2.95 -7.44
C LYS A 102 29.30 3.20 -6.00
N ILE A 103 30.61 3.16 -5.74
CA ILE A 103 31.16 3.39 -4.39
C ILE A 103 30.92 4.81 -3.89
N ASP A 104 30.91 5.79 -4.80
CA ASP A 104 30.66 7.19 -4.46
C ASP A 104 29.15 7.40 -4.22
N LYS A 105 28.28 6.79 -5.04
CA LYS A 105 26.82 6.74 -4.79
C LYS A 105 26.50 6.11 -3.43
N PHE A 106 27.15 4.98 -3.10
CA PHE A 106 26.99 4.29 -1.82
C PHE A 106 27.31 5.22 -0.65
N ARG A 107 28.49 5.85 -0.68
CA ARG A 107 28.93 6.80 0.36
C ARG A 107 28.03 8.02 0.45
N GLN A 108 27.59 8.54 -0.69
CA GLN A 108 26.67 9.68 -0.79
C GLN A 108 25.35 9.37 -0.10
N ILE A 109 24.70 8.26 -0.45
CA ILE A 109 23.41 7.85 0.14
C ILE A 109 23.55 7.68 1.66
N GLN A 110 24.58 6.96 2.11
CA GLN A 110 24.81 6.76 3.54
C GLN A 110 25.07 8.08 4.28
N LYS A 111 25.89 8.96 3.71
CA LYS A 111 26.16 10.28 4.27
C LYS A 111 24.88 11.12 4.34
N SER A 112 24.08 11.12 3.29
CA SER A 112 22.82 11.88 3.24
C SER A 112 21.84 11.44 4.33
N ILE A 113 21.65 10.12 4.50
CA ILE A 113 20.81 9.55 5.58
C ILE A 113 21.36 9.94 6.96
N MET A 114 22.67 9.84 7.16
CA MET A 114 23.32 10.20 8.42
C MET A 114 23.15 11.69 8.76
N ASN A 115 23.34 12.57 7.77
CA ASN A 115 23.20 14.01 7.93
C ASN A 115 21.76 14.40 8.28
N LEU A 116 20.78 13.84 7.57
CA LEU A 116 19.35 14.05 7.87
C LEU A 116 19.06 13.71 9.34
N TYR A 117 19.48 12.52 9.79
CA TYR A 117 19.14 12.04 11.11
C TYR A 117 19.92 12.71 12.24
N TYR A 118 21.25 12.78 12.14
CA TYR A 118 22.10 13.25 13.25
C TYR A 118 22.23 14.77 13.30
N ASP A 119 22.36 15.43 12.15
CA ASP A 119 22.63 16.86 12.08
C ASP A 119 21.33 17.66 11.99
N GLN A 120 20.42 17.25 11.10
CA GLN A 120 19.16 17.98 10.87
C GLN A 120 18.02 17.53 11.78
N LYS A 121 18.18 16.43 12.52
CA LYS A 121 17.13 15.81 13.36
C LYS A 121 15.86 15.43 12.59
N ILE A 122 16.01 15.12 11.30
CA ILE A 122 14.94 14.67 10.40
C ILE A 122 15.12 13.17 10.18
N LEU A 123 14.10 12.36 10.49
CA LEU A 123 14.13 10.93 10.26
C LEU A 123 13.75 10.61 8.80
N PRO A 124 14.64 9.99 8.01
CA PRO A 124 14.29 9.52 6.67
C PRO A 124 13.35 8.31 6.76
N VAL A 125 12.20 8.40 6.08
CA VAL A 125 11.23 7.31 5.92
C VAL A 125 11.23 6.91 4.45
N ILE A 126 11.86 5.78 4.15
CA ILE A 126 12.06 5.29 2.79
C ILE A 126 11.08 4.15 2.55
N ILE A 127 10.25 4.30 1.52
CA ILE A 127 9.22 3.34 1.15
C ILE A 127 9.52 2.83 -0.25
N ILE A 128 9.74 1.52 -0.37
CA ILE A 128 9.95 0.82 -1.62
C ILE A 128 8.76 -0.10 -1.85
N ASP A 129 7.84 0.33 -2.71
CA ASP A 129 6.68 -0.43 -3.16
C ASP A 129 7.06 -1.37 -4.30
N GLU A 130 6.23 -2.39 -4.55
CA GLU A 130 6.48 -3.41 -5.57
C GLU A 130 7.84 -4.15 -5.39
N ILE A 131 8.38 -4.28 -4.16
CA ILE A 131 9.72 -4.85 -3.89
C ILE A 131 9.92 -6.28 -4.43
N HIS A 132 8.83 -7.03 -4.58
CA HIS A 132 8.84 -8.36 -5.17
C HIS A 132 9.27 -8.39 -6.64
N MET A 133 9.26 -7.27 -7.35
CA MET A 133 9.80 -7.15 -8.71
C MET A 133 11.33 -6.94 -8.72
N ALA A 134 11.92 -6.50 -7.60
CA ALA A 134 13.37 -6.28 -7.51
C ALA A 134 14.17 -7.57 -7.74
N SER A 135 15.32 -7.42 -8.40
CA SER A 135 16.29 -8.51 -8.55
C SER A 135 16.93 -8.85 -7.20
N THR A 136 17.43 -10.08 -7.06
CA THR A 136 18.15 -10.47 -5.84
C THR A 136 19.41 -9.65 -5.61
N ALA A 137 20.06 -9.15 -6.67
CA ALA A 137 21.18 -8.23 -6.58
C ALA A 137 20.79 -6.91 -5.90
N VAL A 138 19.64 -6.34 -6.26
CA VAL A 138 19.11 -5.13 -5.60
C VAL A 138 18.79 -5.40 -4.12
N LEU A 139 18.24 -6.58 -3.79
CA LEU A 139 17.99 -6.96 -2.39
C LEU A 139 19.29 -7.10 -1.58
N ASP A 140 20.36 -7.65 -2.17
CA ASP A 140 21.66 -7.72 -1.48
C ASP A 140 22.30 -6.34 -1.29
N ASP A 141 22.18 -5.46 -2.29
CA ASP A 141 22.64 -4.08 -2.19
C ASP A 141 21.84 -3.26 -1.15
N LEU A 142 20.53 -3.49 -1.02
CA LEU A 142 19.71 -2.91 0.06
C LEU A 142 20.28 -3.26 1.44
N ARG A 143 20.68 -4.51 1.66
CA ARG A 143 21.33 -4.90 2.93
C ARG A 143 22.58 -4.07 3.19
N MET A 144 23.42 -3.87 2.16
CA MET A 144 24.67 -3.12 2.29
C MET A 144 24.41 -1.63 2.57
N LEU A 145 23.52 -1.00 1.79
CA LEU A 145 23.20 0.43 1.90
C LEU A 145 22.68 0.80 3.29
N PHE A 146 21.81 -0.05 3.83
CA PHE A 146 21.16 0.19 5.11
C PHE A 146 21.96 -0.34 6.32
N ASN A 147 23.25 -0.65 6.16
CA ASN A 147 24.13 -1.01 7.27
C ASN A 147 24.89 0.24 7.78
N PHE A 148 24.49 0.76 8.94
CA PHE A 148 25.08 1.96 9.55
C PHE A 148 25.75 1.65 10.88
N LYS A 149 26.89 2.33 11.14
CA LYS A 149 27.69 2.17 12.37
C LYS A 149 27.93 0.70 12.76
N MET A 150 28.30 -0.15 11.80
CA MET A 150 28.49 -1.59 12.03
C MET A 150 27.23 -2.26 12.65
N ASP A 151 26.07 -2.02 12.03
CA ASP A 151 24.75 -2.50 12.46
C ASP A 151 24.29 -2.08 13.88
N SER A 152 24.95 -1.09 14.49
CA SER A 152 24.59 -0.59 15.84
C SER A 152 23.54 0.53 15.83
N ALA A 153 23.19 1.06 14.66
CA ALA A 153 22.24 2.17 14.55
C ALA A 153 21.37 2.09 13.29
N ASN A 154 20.10 2.46 13.44
CA ASN A 154 19.16 2.64 12.33
C ASN A 154 18.76 4.12 12.21
N PRO A 155 19.54 4.97 11.53
CA PRO A 155 19.20 6.38 11.30
C PRO A 155 18.10 6.56 10.23
N PHE A 156 17.21 5.57 10.07
CA PHE A 156 16.22 5.51 9.01
C PHE A 156 15.04 4.60 9.41
N VAL A 157 13.94 4.74 8.68
CA VAL A 157 12.86 3.74 8.60
C VAL A 157 12.77 3.28 7.15
N LEU A 158 12.80 1.96 6.92
CA LEU A 158 12.68 1.35 5.59
C LEU A 158 11.43 0.47 5.55
N ILE A 159 10.49 0.80 4.68
CA ILE A 159 9.28 0.02 4.43
C ILE A 159 9.41 -0.64 3.06
N LEU A 160 9.46 -1.96 3.05
CA LEU A 160 9.43 -2.79 1.85
C LEU A 160 8.01 -3.30 1.66
N ALA A 161 7.33 -2.87 0.60
CA ALA A 161 5.97 -3.28 0.30
C ALA A 161 5.91 -4.10 -1.00
N GLY A 162 5.20 -5.22 -0.99
CA GLY A 162 5.10 -6.08 -2.15
C GLY A 162 4.07 -7.20 -2.05
N GLN A 163 4.07 -8.07 -3.06
CA GLN A 163 3.22 -9.24 -3.13
C GLN A 163 3.85 -10.45 -2.41
N PRO A 164 3.07 -11.51 -2.09
CA PRO A 164 3.57 -12.69 -1.38
C PRO A 164 4.84 -13.33 -1.96
N LEU A 165 5.07 -13.20 -3.28
CA LEU A 165 6.28 -13.68 -3.96
C LEU A 165 7.59 -13.17 -3.32
N ILE A 166 7.59 -12.00 -2.67
CA ILE A 166 8.79 -11.50 -1.98
C ILE A 166 9.28 -12.48 -0.90
N ARG A 167 8.38 -13.22 -0.26
CA ARG A 167 8.73 -14.19 0.80
C ARG A 167 9.63 -15.29 0.25
N ASN A 168 9.35 -15.75 -0.97
CA ASN A 168 10.15 -16.76 -1.66
C ASN A 168 11.53 -16.19 -2.03
N LYS A 169 11.58 -14.97 -2.57
CA LYS A 169 12.85 -14.29 -2.88
C LYS A 169 13.72 -14.08 -1.64
N LEU A 170 13.12 -13.67 -0.52
CA LEU A 170 13.83 -13.47 0.76
C LEU A 170 14.26 -14.78 1.41
N ALA A 171 13.68 -15.91 1.03
CA ALA A 171 14.09 -17.23 1.52
C ALA A 171 15.33 -17.78 0.81
N LEU A 172 15.75 -17.19 -0.32
CA LEU A 172 16.99 -17.57 -1.00
C LEU A 172 18.21 -17.27 -0.12
N ASN A 173 19.22 -18.15 -0.16
CA ASN A 173 20.42 -18.06 0.68
C ASN A 173 21.11 -16.68 0.64
N MET A 174 21.22 -16.10 -0.56
CA MET A 174 21.80 -14.76 -0.75
C MET A 174 21.00 -13.62 -0.10
N CYS A 175 19.70 -13.80 0.11
CA CYS A 175 18.80 -12.80 0.71
C CYS A 175 18.59 -13.01 2.21
N LEU A 176 19.05 -14.13 2.79
CA LEU A 176 18.90 -14.43 4.23
C LEU A 176 19.41 -13.30 5.14
N PRO A 177 20.56 -12.65 4.86
CA PRO A 177 21.04 -11.56 5.69
C PRO A 177 20.09 -10.35 5.71
N LEU A 178 19.48 -9.99 4.57
CA LEU A 178 18.44 -8.95 4.54
C LEU A 178 17.21 -9.40 5.34
N LYS A 179 16.75 -10.64 5.14
CA LYS A 179 15.57 -11.22 5.81
C LYS A 179 15.70 -11.20 7.34
N GLN A 180 16.89 -11.41 7.87
CA GLN A 180 17.18 -11.37 9.32
C GLN A 180 17.08 -9.95 9.90
N ARG A 181 17.38 -8.92 9.11
CA ARG A 181 17.29 -7.50 9.52
C ARG A 181 15.87 -6.93 9.44
N ILE A 182 14.94 -7.65 8.82
CA ILE A 182 13.52 -7.28 8.81
C ILE A 182 12.92 -7.59 10.18
N GLY A 183 12.90 -6.58 11.06
CA GLY A 183 12.44 -6.70 12.45
C GLY A 183 10.92 -6.78 12.58
N LEU A 184 10.18 -6.20 11.64
CA LEU A 184 8.72 -6.19 11.67
C LEU A 184 8.13 -6.61 10.33
N LYS A 185 7.04 -7.36 10.39
CA LYS A 185 6.35 -7.88 9.21
C LYS A 185 4.85 -7.75 9.41
N TYR A 186 4.14 -7.48 8.33
CA TYR A 186 2.68 -7.55 8.32
C TYR A 186 2.17 -8.07 6.99
N SER A 187 1.00 -8.71 7.01
CA SER A 187 0.38 -9.22 5.80
C SER A 187 -1.08 -8.83 5.78
N MET A 188 -1.43 -7.99 4.82
CA MET A 188 -2.81 -7.56 4.57
C MET A 188 -3.61 -8.79 4.15
N GLN A 189 -4.68 -9.08 4.88
CA GLN A 189 -5.60 -10.18 4.59
C GLN A 189 -6.76 -9.74 3.69
N GLY A 190 -7.07 -8.44 3.65
CA GLY A 190 -8.31 -7.94 3.05
C GLY A 190 -9.41 -7.72 4.09
N LEU A 191 -10.57 -7.29 3.62
CA LEU A 191 -11.74 -7.07 4.47
C LEU A 191 -12.42 -8.41 4.78
N THR A 192 -12.83 -8.60 6.02
CA THR A 192 -13.75 -9.69 6.38
C THR A 192 -15.13 -9.49 5.75
N GLU A 193 -15.98 -10.50 5.81
CA GLU A 193 -17.37 -10.41 5.34
C GLU A 193 -18.13 -9.26 6.03
N GLN A 194 -18.02 -9.18 7.36
CA GLN A 194 -18.64 -8.11 8.16
C GLN A 194 -18.11 -6.73 7.77
N GLU A 195 -16.78 -6.59 7.65
CA GLU A 195 -16.16 -5.34 7.20
C GLU A 195 -16.55 -4.99 5.77
N THR A 196 -16.82 -5.97 4.89
CA THR A 196 -17.26 -5.70 3.51
C THR A 196 -18.65 -5.06 3.50
N VAL A 197 -19.58 -5.54 4.33
CA VAL A 197 -20.91 -4.93 4.51
C VAL A 197 -20.76 -3.50 5.01
N GLU A 198 -19.99 -3.29 6.07
CA GLU A 198 -19.76 -1.95 6.64
C GLU A 198 -19.03 -1.02 5.66
N TYR A 199 -18.09 -1.56 4.89
CA TYR A 199 -17.35 -0.84 3.86
C TYR A 199 -18.30 -0.32 2.79
N LEU A 200 -19.12 -1.18 2.18
CA LEU A 200 -20.10 -0.78 1.18
C LEU A 200 -21.04 0.30 1.74
N LYS A 201 -21.57 0.11 2.94
CA LYS A 201 -22.46 1.08 3.60
C LYS A 201 -21.78 2.42 3.83
N THR A 202 -20.57 2.43 4.40
CA THR A 202 -19.79 3.65 4.66
C THR A 202 -19.49 4.40 3.36
N ARG A 203 -19.11 3.66 2.31
CA ARG A 203 -18.79 4.24 0.99
C ARG A 203 -20.01 4.89 0.38
N MET A 204 -21.16 4.21 0.39
CA MET A 204 -22.42 4.76 -0.11
C MET A 204 -22.85 6.02 0.68
N GLN A 205 -22.75 5.98 2.01
CA GLN A 205 -23.02 7.15 2.86
C GLN A 205 -22.13 8.36 2.53
N LEU A 206 -20.84 8.14 2.27
CA LEU A 206 -19.91 9.19 1.83
C LEU A 206 -20.37 9.86 0.53
N ALA A 207 -20.92 9.09 -0.42
CA ALA A 207 -21.51 9.63 -1.64
C ALA A 207 -22.87 10.33 -1.45
N GLY A 208 -23.41 10.35 -0.23
CA GLY A 208 -24.64 11.06 0.13
C GLY A 208 -25.91 10.22 0.02
N THR A 209 -25.82 8.90 -0.13
CA THR A 209 -26.99 8.03 -0.18
C THR A 209 -27.42 7.60 1.22
N VAL A 210 -28.70 7.77 1.54
CA VAL A 210 -29.30 7.37 2.83
C VAL A 210 -29.95 5.99 2.74
N ASN A 211 -30.37 5.58 1.55
CA ASN A 211 -31.04 4.30 1.33
C ASN A 211 -30.04 3.15 1.26
N GLU A 212 -30.43 1.99 1.77
CA GLU A 212 -29.67 0.75 1.63
C GLU A 212 -29.84 0.20 0.21
N ILE A 213 -28.88 0.55 -0.66
CA ILE A 213 -28.89 0.15 -2.08
C ILE A 213 -28.40 -1.28 -2.26
N PHE A 214 -27.45 -1.74 -1.45
CA PHE A 214 -26.94 -3.12 -1.48
C PHE A 214 -27.67 -3.95 -0.42
N THR A 215 -28.29 -5.06 -0.82
CA THR A 215 -28.86 -6.01 0.15
C THR A 215 -27.77 -6.81 0.86
N PRO A 216 -28.05 -7.43 2.03
CA PRO A 216 -27.09 -8.31 2.70
C PRO A 216 -26.57 -9.45 1.80
N GLU A 217 -27.43 -10.03 0.96
CA GLU A 217 -27.07 -11.09 0.02
C GLU A 217 -26.13 -10.58 -1.07
N SER A 218 -26.36 -9.36 -1.57
CA SER A 218 -25.46 -8.72 -2.54
C SER A 218 -24.08 -8.42 -1.94
N ALA A 219 -24.03 -7.99 -0.68
CA ALA A 219 -22.77 -7.71 0.02
C ALA A 219 -21.97 -9.00 0.26
N LEU A 220 -22.65 -10.09 0.62
CA LEU A 220 -22.05 -11.41 0.73
C LEU A 220 -21.51 -11.89 -0.63
N ALA A 221 -22.31 -11.78 -1.69
CA ALA A 221 -21.89 -12.15 -3.05
C ALA A 221 -20.65 -11.36 -3.48
N ILE A 222 -20.63 -10.04 -3.23
CA ILE A 222 -19.46 -9.18 -3.50
C ILE A 222 -18.25 -9.66 -2.69
N HIS A 223 -18.42 -9.97 -1.40
CA HIS A 223 -17.33 -10.45 -0.55
C HIS A 223 -16.73 -11.76 -1.09
N THR A 224 -17.57 -12.75 -1.39
CA THR A 224 -17.14 -14.05 -1.90
C THR A 224 -16.40 -13.93 -3.24
N SER A 225 -16.94 -13.15 -4.19
CA SER A 225 -16.32 -12.95 -5.50
C SER A 225 -15.04 -12.11 -5.44
N SER A 226 -14.97 -11.15 -4.52
CA SER A 226 -13.80 -10.27 -4.35
C SER A 226 -12.70 -10.85 -3.47
N GLN A 227 -13.00 -11.91 -2.71
CA GLN A 227 -12.19 -12.45 -1.61
C GLN A 227 -11.87 -11.39 -0.53
N GLY A 228 -12.73 -10.38 -0.39
CA GLY A 228 -12.52 -9.28 0.56
C GLY A 228 -11.50 -8.23 0.11
N PHE A 229 -10.94 -8.30 -1.11
CA PHE A 229 -9.95 -7.32 -1.55
C PHE A 229 -10.61 -6.01 -1.99
N PRO A 230 -10.26 -4.85 -1.38
CA PRO A 230 -10.92 -3.57 -1.65
C PRO A 230 -11.02 -3.17 -3.12
N ARG A 231 -10.00 -3.44 -3.94
CA ARG A 231 -10.05 -3.13 -5.37
C ARG A 231 -11.13 -3.95 -6.10
N ASN A 232 -11.23 -5.23 -5.79
CA ASN A 232 -12.20 -6.12 -6.42
C ASN A 232 -13.62 -5.80 -5.92
N ILE A 233 -13.77 -5.49 -4.62
CA ILE A 233 -15.02 -4.98 -4.05
C ILE A 233 -15.47 -3.72 -4.80
N ASN A 234 -14.56 -2.74 -4.97
CA ASN A 234 -14.88 -1.48 -5.64
C ASN A 234 -15.32 -1.69 -7.10
N ASN A 235 -14.61 -2.57 -7.82
CA ASN A 235 -14.94 -2.89 -9.21
C ASN A 235 -16.33 -3.55 -9.27
N LEU A 236 -16.56 -4.64 -8.52
CA LEU A 236 -17.85 -5.33 -8.50
C LEU A 236 -18.99 -4.38 -8.10
N ALA A 237 -18.82 -3.60 -7.04
CA ALA A 237 -19.83 -2.64 -6.58
C ALA A 237 -20.14 -1.57 -7.64
N THR A 238 -19.12 -1.05 -8.33
CA THR A 238 -19.30 -0.06 -9.41
C THR A 238 -20.06 -0.66 -10.59
N HIS A 239 -19.69 -1.87 -11.02
CA HIS A 239 -20.37 -2.55 -12.12
C HIS A 239 -21.80 -2.95 -11.75
N SER A 240 -22.05 -3.40 -10.52
CA SER A 240 -23.41 -3.65 -10.02
C SER A 240 -24.28 -2.40 -10.04
N LEU A 241 -23.74 -1.25 -9.64
CA LEU A 241 -24.44 0.04 -9.74
C LEU A 241 -24.71 0.43 -11.20
N MET A 242 -23.78 0.19 -12.11
CA MET A 242 -23.96 0.46 -13.53
C MET A 242 -25.06 -0.40 -14.14
N TYR A 243 -25.03 -1.71 -13.88
CA TYR A 243 -26.01 -2.67 -14.36
C TYR A 243 -27.41 -2.35 -13.82
N ALA A 244 -27.53 -2.15 -12.51
CA ALA A 244 -28.81 -1.83 -11.86
C ALA A 244 -29.44 -0.54 -12.41
N ALA A 245 -28.63 0.51 -12.63
CA ALA A 245 -29.12 1.75 -13.22
C ALA A 245 -29.58 1.55 -14.68
N GLY A 246 -28.87 0.73 -15.47
CA GLY A 246 -29.28 0.37 -16.84
C GLY A 246 -30.59 -0.43 -16.87
N ALA A 247 -30.79 -1.31 -15.88
CA ALA A 247 -32.00 -2.12 -15.73
C ALA A 247 -33.15 -1.40 -14.98
N GLY A 248 -32.96 -0.15 -14.56
CA GLY A 248 -33.96 0.61 -13.81
C GLY A 248 -34.25 0.09 -12.39
N LYS A 249 -33.34 -0.70 -11.80
CA LYS A 249 -33.48 -1.28 -10.46
C LYS A 249 -32.81 -0.41 -9.39
N GLN A 250 -33.56 -0.05 -8.35
CA GLN A 250 -33.08 0.79 -7.23
C GLN A 250 -32.36 0.01 -6.12
N ILE A 251 -32.47 -1.33 -6.12
CA ILE A 251 -31.86 -2.23 -5.14
C ILE A 251 -30.94 -3.19 -5.90
N ILE A 252 -29.75 -3.40 -5.35
CA ILE A 252 -28.75 -4.36 -5.82
C ILE A 252 -28.88 -5.62 -4.97
N ASP A 253 -29.37 -6.69 -5.59
CA ASP A 253 -29.43 -8.05 -5.05
C ASP A 253 -28.25 -8.90 -5.54
N ALA A 254 -28.18 -10.17 -5.10
CA ALA A 254 -27.12 -11.09 -5.50
C ALA A 254 -27.11 -11.40 -7.02
N GLU A 255 -28.27 -11.38 -7.68
CA GLU A 255 -28.38 -11.63 -9.12
C GLU A 255 -27.71 -10.50 -9.93
N ILE A 256 -27.96 -9.24 -9.56
CA ILE A 256 -27.27 -8.09 -10.19
C ILE A 256 -25.75 -8.21 -10.03
N VAL A 257 -25.27 -8.62 -8.84
CA VAL A 257 -23.84 -8.80 -8.60
C VAL A 257 -23.26 -9.90 -9.49
N TYR A 258 -23.99 -11.00 -9.69
CA TYR A 258 -23.59 -12.07 -10.58
C TYR A 258 -23.49 -11.59 -12.04
N GLN A 259 -24.52 -10.89 -12.54
CA GLN A 259 -24.53 -10.34 -13.90
C GLN A 259 -23.37 -9.34 -14.12
N ALA A 260 -23.16 -8.43 -13.16
CA ALA A 260 -22.04 -7.48 -13.19
C ALA A 260 -20.67 -8.18 -13.16
N GLY A 261 -20.56 -9.28 -12.41
CA GLY A 261 -19.36 -10.11 -12.37
C GLY A 261 -19.04 -10.80 -13.69
N MET A 262 -20.06 -11.24 -14.44
CA MET A 262 -19.87 -11.81 -15.78
C MET A 262 -19.35 -10.78 -16.78
N GLU A 263 -19.88 -9.55 -16.75
CA GLU A 263 -19.40 -8.47 -17.61
C GLU A 263 -17.95 -8.08 -17.33
N LEU A 264 -17.50 -8.17 -16.08
CA LEU A 264 -16.11 -7.91 -15.67
C LEU A 264 -15.12 -8.97 -16.14
N ALA A 265 -15.58 -10.17 -16.48
CA ALA A 265 -14.75 -11.30 -16.88
C ALA A 265 -14.52 -11.39 -18.40
N LEU A 266 -15.18 -10.54 -19.19
CA LEU A 266 -15.02 -10.40 -20.64
C LEU A 266 -13.88 -9.44 -21.00
#